data_AF-A0A973ZJL9-F1
#
_entry.id   AF-A0A973ZJL9-F1
#
_cell.length_a   1.000
_cell.length_b   1.000
_cell.length_c   1.000
_cell.angle_alpha   90.00
_cell.angle_beta   90.00
_cell.angle_gamma   90.00
#
_symmetry.space_group_name_H-M   'P 1'
#
loop_
_entity.id
_entity.type
_entity.pdbx_description
1 polymer ?
#
loop_
_entity_poly.entity_id
_entity_poly.type
_entity_poly.pdbx_seq_one_letter_code
_entity_poly.pdbx_strand_id
1 'polypeptide(L)'
;MPDPAPRLFPAHAGVGLRYGTVRVVDHHDAWAEVAHLHTTAIRDLLHHHAVAVEHVGSTAVAGLAAKPIADVAVRLASHTAPSHVIAALTDAGYLFRGDCGDGGGLLFVAETQPGLRQAHVHVVGYDDPQFERYLAVRDRLRGDPQAAAAYAALKRGLAEQHPDDRAAYTAAKTGFLTGLLDRARPAPTIVRRARALLITPGGNVLTVRRHRPGHEPYWMLPGGGIEPDDTSLEAAVLREVTEETGGRPDLHRLVDISPLYGTRHAIYVGRIDAWDERRRTGPELDNPVGSYHLEEIPVDPDRLADGTIWPTTAMASVAAHVRRGADLFALPDIRHSTLVHWRTRQRPQPWSGAIAMVTTSAVAFAIAAERAAVHGLTLEHVDLDLPGIESTSAERVARHKAEAAYGLLHRPVVVEDSGLGDDGTATAALAYADACGVTCVTRRPPGDSVFAGFARWYAHDEDHISLP
;
A
#
# COMPACT_ATOMS: atom_id res chain seq x y z
N MET A 1 -24.02 10.93 -30.48
CA MET A 1 -24.75 9.65 -30.58
C MET A 1 -24.92 9.13 -29.16
N PRO A 2 -26.10 8.66 -28.73
CA PRO A 2 -26.19 7.95 -27.47
C PRO A 2 -25.26 6.73 -27.52
N ASP A 3 -24.56 6.46 -26.43
CA ASP A 3 -23.69 5.30 -26.27
C ASP A 3 -24.48 4.03 -26.64
N PRO A 4 -23.95 3.10 -27.44
CA PRO A 4 -24.66 1.86 -27.74
C PRO A 4 -25.05 1.16 -26.43
N ALA A 5 -26.28 0.65 -26.37
CA ALA A 5 -26.74 -0.06 -25.19
C ALA A 5 -25.77 -1.22 -24.88
N PRO A 6 -25.35 -1.38 -23.62
CA PRO A 6 -24.35 -2.37 -23.26
C PRO A 6 -24.83 -3.79 -23.60
N ARG A 7 -23.91 -4.63 -24.10
CA ARG A 7 -24.19 -6.05 -24.32
C ARG A 7 -24.49 -6.74 -23.00
N LEU A 8 -25.65 -7.36 -22.90
CA LEU A 8 -26.09 -8.11 -21.72
C LEU A 8 -25.61 -9.56 -21.79
N PHE A 9 -25.29 -10.13 -20.63
CA PHE A 9 -24.84 -11.52 -20.50
C PHE A 9 -26.03 -12.49 -20.34
N PRO A 10 -25.88 -13.77 -20.75
CA PRO A 10 -26.92 -14.78 -20.55
C PRO A 10 -27.25 -14.98 -19.06
N ALA A 11 -28.55 -15.09 -18.75
CA ALA A 11 -29.00 -15.35 -17.39
C ALA A 11 -28.81 -16.83 -17.00
N HIS A 12 -28.47 -17.06 -15.72
CA HIS A 12 -28.40 -18.39 -15.12
C HIS A 12 -29.22 -18.44 -13.85
N ALA A 13 -29.96 -19.54 -13.67
CA ALA A 13 -30.75 -19.76 -12.47
C ALA A 13 -29.86 -19.76 -11.22
N GLY A 14 -30.31 -19.10 -10.15
CA GLY A 14 -29.53 -18.98 -8.91
C GLY A 14 -28.41 -17.94 -8.93
N VAL A 15 -28.23 -17.21 -10.05
CA VAL A 15 -27.23 -16.15 -10.20
C VAL A 15 -27.90 -14.84 -10.60
N GLY A 16 -27.51 -13.75 -9.95
CA GLY A 16 -28.04 -12.42 -10.22
C GLY A 16 -28.60 -11.75 -8.97
N LEU A 17 -28.23 -10.49 -8.77
CA LEU A 17 -28.82 -9.64 -7.74
C LEU A 17 -29.05 -8.22 -8.27
N ARG A 18 -30.23 -7.67 -7.99
CA ARG A 18 -30.58 -6.31 -8.42
C ARG A 18 -29.73 -5.30 -7.67
N TYR A 19 -29.21 -4.31 -8.38
CA TYR A 19 -28.44 -3.21 -7.81
C TYR A 19 -29.24 -2.52 -6.69
N GLY A 20 -28.55 -2.18 -5.60
CA GLY A 20 -29.15 -1.57 -4.41
C GLY A 20 -29.73 -2.57 -3.41
N THR A 21 -29.81 -3.86 -3.73
CA THR A 21 -30.38 -4.86 -2.79
C THR A 21 -29.30 -5.65 -2.04
N VAL A 22 -29.61 -6.07 -0.81
CA VAL A 22 -28.79 -6.97 0.01
C VAL A 22 -29.56 -8.26 0.23
N ARG A 23 -29.24 -9.32 -0.53
CA ARG A 23 -29.81 -10.65 -0.32
C ARG A 23 -28.72 -11.71 -0.32
N VAL A 24 -28.61 -12.42 0.80
CA VAL A 24 -27.72 -13.57 0.97
C VAL A 24 -28.55 -14.83 0.81
N VAL A 25 -28.08 -15.77 -0.02
CA VAL A 25 -28.73 -17.06 -0.27
C VAL A 25 -27.74 -18.19 0.02
N ASP A 26 -28.26 -19.40 0.19
CA ASP A 26 -27.42 -20.59 0.32
C ASP A 26 -26.62 -20.85 -0.97
N HIS A 27 -25.55 -21.63 -0.82
CA HIS A 27 -24.64 -21.92 -1.91
C HIS A 27 -25.36 -22.53 -3.12
N HIS A 28 -24.92 -22.17 -4.33
CA HIS A 28 -25.47 -22.69 -5.57
C HIS A 28 -24.34 -23.01 -6.57
N ASP A 29 -24.34 -24.23 -7.12
CA ASP A 29 -23.24 -24.72 -7.97
C ASP A 29 -23.03 -23.90 -9.25
N ALA A 30 -24.12 -23.34 -9.81
CA ALA A 30 -24.07 -22.44 -10.97
C ALA A 30 -23.14 -21.22 -10.77
N TRP A 31 -22.76 -20.85 -9.54
CA TRP A 31 -21.79 -19.77 -9.32
C TRP A 31 -20.41 -20.10 -9.89
N ALA A 32 -19.97 -21.36 -9.75
CA ALA A 32 -18.70 -21.81 -10.31
C ALA A 32 -18.75 -21.82 -11.85
N GLU A 33 -19.87 -22.24 -12.42
CA GLU A 33 -20.11 -22.23 -13.88
C GLU A 33 -20.05 -20.81 -14.43
N VAL A 34 -20.77 -19.87 -13.81
CA VAL A 34 -20.77 -18.45 -14.22
C VAL A 34 -19.40 -17.82 -14.09
N ALA A 35 -18.70 -18.07 -12.98
CA ALA A 35 -17.35 -17.57 -12.82
C ALA A 35 -16.39 -18.18 -13.85
N HIS A 36 -16.55 -19.46 -14.19
CA HIS A 36 -15.76 -20.11 -15.24
C HIS A 36 -15.99 -19.46 -16.62
N LEU A 37 -17.24 -19.14 -16.97
CA LEU A 37 -17.57 -18.43 -18.21
C LEU A 37 -16.89 -17.06 -18.27
N HIS A 38 -16.98 -16.26 -17.20
CA HIS A 38 -16.34 -14.94 -17.17
C HIS A 38 -14.81 -15.04 -17.15
N THR A 39 -14.22 -15.91 -16.34
CA THR A 39 -12.76 -16.08 -16.27
C THR A 39 -12.19 -16.54 -17.61
N THR A 40 -12.86 -17.46 -18.31
CA THR A 40 -12.45 -17.90 -19.65
C THR A 40 -12.58 -16.78 -20.68
N ALA A 41 -13.74 -16.12 -20.75
CA ALA A 41 -13.94 -15.01 -21.69
C ALA A 41 -12.95 -13.86 -21.47
N ILE A 42 -12.62 -13.54 -20.22
CA ILE A 42 -11.65 -12.49 -19.88
C ILE A 42 -10.22 -12.91 -20.24
N ARG A 43 -9.85 -14.17 -20.00
CA ARG A 43 -8.54 -14.70 -20.43
C ARG A 43 -8.40 -14.65 -21.95
N ASP A 44 -9.44 -15.01 -22.68
CA ASP A 44 -9.42 -14.97 -24.15
C ASP A 44 -9.35 -13.53 -24.67
N LEU A 45 -10.12 -12.62 -24.05
CA LEU A 45 -10.17 -11.22 -24.44
C LEU A 45 -8.87 -10.48 -24.14
N LEU A 46 -8.31 -10.66 -22.94
CA LEU A 46 -7.11 -9.96 -22.48
C LEU A 46 -5.81 -10.70 -22.80
N HIS A 47 -5.85 -12.00 -23.09
CA HIS A 47 -4.70 -12.78 -23.55
C HIS A 47 -3.43 -12.50 -22.72
N HIS A 48 -2.31 -12.13 -23.35
CA HIS A 48 -1.05 -11.80 -22.68
C HIS A 48 -1.09 -10.54 -21.80
N HIS A 49 -2.17 -9.74 -21.85
CA HIS A 49 -2.38 -8.60 -20.97
C HIS A 49 -2.90 -8.96 -19.58
N ALA A 50 -3.35 -10.21 -19.36
CA ALA A 50 -3.74 -10.73 -18.05
C ALA A 50 -2.86 -11.93 -17.67
N VAL A 51 -2.09 -11.79 -16.58
CA VAL A 51 -1.19 -12.84 -16.07
C VAL A 51 -1.95 -13.88 -15.24
N ALA A 52 -3.02 -13.45 -14.57
CA ALA A 52 -3.88 -14.34 -13.82
C ALA A 52 -5.32 -13.83 -13.84
N VAL A 53 -6.27 -14.76 -13.90
CA VAL A 53 -7.70 -14.48 -13.85
C VAL A 53 -8.33 -15.56 -12.97
N GLU A 54 -8.93 -15.19 -11.85
CA GLU A 54 -9.30 -16.12 -10.79
C GLU A 54 -10.73 -15.86 -10.30
N HIS A 55 -11.47 -16.94 -10.00
CA HIS A 55 -12.73 -16.84 -9.25
C HIS A 55 -12.40 -16.62 -7.77
N VAL A 56 -12.91 -15.52 -7.22
CA VAL A 56 -12.65 -15.07 -5.84
C VAL A 56 -13.96 -14.73 -5.13
N GLY A 57 -13.86 -14.18 -3.91
CA GLY A 57 -15.02 -13.79 -3.12
C GLY A 57 -15.77 -14.98 -2.52
N SER A 58 -16.94 -14.70 -1.95
CA SER A 58 -17.70 -15.74 -1.23
C SER A 58 -18.27 -16.82 -2.16
N THR A 59 -18.59 -16.47 -3.40
CA THR A 59 -19.16 -17.42 -4.37
C THR A 59 -18.12 -18.44 -4.86
N ALA A 60 -16.83 -18.20 -4.64
CA ALA A 60 -15.74 -19.15 -4.91
C ALA A 60 -15.56 -20.21 -3.82
N VAL A 61 -16.29 -20.13 -2.70
CA VAL A 61 -16.18 -21.07 -1.57
C VAL A 61 -17.40 -22.01 -1.59
N ALA A 62 -17.15 -23.29 -1.81
CA ALA A 62 -18.21 -24.31 -1.80
C ALA A 62 -18.94 -24.34 -0.46
N GLY A 63 -20.27 -24.42 -0.49
CA GLY A 63 -21.12 -24.45 0.71
C GLY A 63 -21.28 -23.11 1.45
N LEU A 64 -20.59 -22.03 1.03
CA LEU A 64 -20.67 -20.74 1.69
C LEU A 64 -21.84 -19.90 1.16
N ALA A 65 -22.78 -19.53 2.05
CA ALA A 65 -23.88 -18.63 1.70
C ALA A 65 -23.37 -17.23 1.31
N ALA A 66 -23.91 -16.63 0.24
CA ALA A 66 -23.38 -15.40 -0.35
C ALA A 66 -24.47 -14.58 -1.07
N LYS A 67 -24.13 -13.34 -1.45
CA LYS A 67 -24.88 -12.65 -2.48
C LYS A 67 -24.65 -13.40 -3.80
N PRO A 68 -25.69 -13.67 -4.61
CA PRO A 68 -25.56 -14.45 -5.84
C PRO A 68 -24.94 -13.61 -6.97
N ILE A 69 -23.75 -13.06 -6.73
CA ILE A 69 -22.94 -12.30 -7.68
C ILE A 69 -21.55 -12.93 -7.67
N ALA A 70 -21.04 -13.35 -8.83
CA ALA A 70 -19.68 -13.84 -8.95
C ALA A 70 -18.67 -12.70 -8.77
N ASP A 71 -17.52 -12.96 -8.13
CA ASP A 71 -16.41 -12.01 -8.09
C ASP A 71 -15.22 -12.62 -8.85
N VAL A 72 -14.70 -11.92 -9.84
CA VAL A 72 -13.53 -12.33 -10.63
C VAL A 72 -12.40 -11.35 -10.35
N ALA A 73 -11.21 -11.85 -10.04
CA ALA A 73 -10.00 -11.04 -9.93
C ALA A 73 -9.13 -11.24 -11.16
N VAL A 74 -8.62 -10.14 -11.71
CA VAL A 74 -7.71 -10.13 -12.87
C VAL A 74 -6.43 -9.42 -12.45
N ARG A 75 -5.29 -10.11 -12.61
CA ARG A 75 -3.96 -9.53 -12.47
C ARG A 75 -3.46 -9.18 -13.86
N LEU A 76 -3.25 -7.89 -14.09
CA LEU A 76 -2.70 -7.42 -15.35
C LEU A 76 -1.23 -7.79 -15.50
N ALA A 77 -0.78 -7.94 -16.75
CA ALA A 77 0.64 -7.94 -17.03
C ALA A 77 1.22 -6.54 -16.81
N SER A 78 2.51 -6.47 -16.46
CA SER A 78 3.17 -5.19 -16.12
C SER A 78 3.19 -4.17 -17.27
N HIS A 79 3.05 -4.61 -18.52
CA HIS A 79 2.99 -3.74 -19.70
C HIS A 79 1.57 -3.29 -20.04
N THR A 80 0.55 -3.83 -19.38
CA THR A 80 -0.83 -3.57 -19.75
C THR A 80 -1.28 -2.21 -19.27
N ALA A 81 -1.58 -1.30 -20.21
CA ALA A 81 -2.17 -0.02 -19.89
C ALA A 81 -3.63 -0.20 -19.39
N PRO A 82 -4.04 0.44 -18.28
CA PRO A 82 -5.41 0.41 -17.78
C PRO A 82 -6.46 0.79 -18.85
N SER A 83 -6.16 1.77 -19.71
CA SER A 83 -7.04 2.22 -20.79
C SER A 83 -7.35 1.13 -21.81
N HIS A 84 -6.39 0.26 -22.14
CA HIS A 84 -6.59 -0.86 -23.05
C HIS A 84 -7.60 -1.87 -22.46
N VAL A 85 -7.46 -2.16 -21.16
CA VAL A 85 -8.36 -3.09 -20.46
C VAL A 85 -9.76 -2.53 -20.35
N ILE A 86 -9.88 -1.22 -20.04
CA ILE A 86 -11.16 -0.53 -20.01
C ILE A 86 -11.87 -0.65 -21.35
N ALA A 87 -11.17 -0.36 -22.46
CA ALA A 87 -11.74 -0.46 -23.80
C ALA A 87 -12.17 -1.91 -24.11
N ALA A 88 -11.26 -2.88 -23.93
CA ALA A 88 -11.52 -4.28 -24.26
C ALA A 88 -12.74 -4.85 -23.49
N LEU A 89 -12.79 -4.65 -22.17
CA LEU A 89 -13.87 -5.16 -21.34
C LEU A 89 -15.20 -4.43 -21.63
N THR A 90 -15.17 -3.12 -21.90
CA THR A 90 -16.37 -2.36 -22.24
C THR A 90 -16.95 -2.81 -23.58
N ASP A 91 -16.11 -3.02 -24.60
CA ASP A 91 -16.52 -3.55 -25.91
C ASP A 91 -17.13 -4.97 -25.81
N ALA A 92 -16.66 -5.75 -24.84
CA ALA A 92 -17.19 -7.08 -24.52
C ALA A 92 -18.51 -7.03 -23.70
N GLY A 93 -18.97 -5.86 -23.27
CA GLY A 93 -20.23 -5.66 -22.53
C GLY A 93 -20.10 -5.50 -21.02
N TYR A 94 -18.88 -5.51 -20.47
CA TYR A 94 -18.67 -5.25 -19.05
C TYR A 94 -18.74 -3.74 -18.76
N LEU A 95 -19.57 -3.35 -17.79
CA LEU A 95 -19.78 -1.95 -17.46
C LEU A 95 -18.67 -1.45 -16.53
N PHE A 96 -17.85 -0.52 -17.00
CA PHE A 96 -16.84 0.14 -16.17
C PHE A 96 -17.50 1.00 -15.07
N ARG A 97 -17.05 0.85 -13.82
CA ARG A 97 -17.59 1.55 -12.64
C ARG A 97 -16.57 2.46 -11.96
N GLY A 98 -15.38 2.61 -12.53
CA GLY A 98 -14.33 3.49 -12.03
C GLY A 98 -13.13 2.72 -11.46
N ASP A 99 -12.13 3.50 -11.06
CA ASP A 99 -10.92 3.05 -10.41
C ASP A 99 -11.05 3.24 -8.89
N CYS A 100 -10.90 2.14 -8.14
CA CYS A 100 -10.93 2.12 -6.68
C CYS A 100 -9.54 2.24 -6.05
N GLY A 101 -8.48 2.49 -6.85
CA GLY A 101 -7.10 2.64 -6.40
C GLY A 101 -6.63 1.44 -5.59
N ASP A 102 -5.92 1.69 -4.49
CA ASP A 102 -5.41 0.68 -3.55
C ASP A 102 -6.52 -0.19 -2.89
N GLY A 103 -7.79 0.20 -3.06
CA GLY A 103 -8.97 -0.50 -2.56
C GLY A 103 -9.55 -1.56 -3.51
N GLY A 104 -8.95 -1.82 -4.68
CA GLY A 104 -9.46 -2.85 -5.59
C GLY A 104 -9.16 -2.67 -7.09
N GLY A 105 -8.41 -1.64 -7.47
CA GLY A 105 -8.14 -1.31 -8.87
C GLY A 105 -9.40 -0.98 -9.66
N LEU A 106 -9.41 -1.30 -10.96
CA LEU A 106 -10.55 -1.04 -11.83
C LEU A 106 -11.69 -2.00 -11.54
N LEU A 107 -12.91 -1.47 -11.41
CA LEU A 107 -14.11 -2.26 -11.19
C LEU A 107 -14.98 -2.29 -12.45
N PHE A 108 -15.35 -3.50 -12.88
CA PHE A 108 -16.36 -3.72 -13.91
C PHE A 108 -17.51 -4.57 -13.37
N VAL A 109 -18.68 -4.45 -13.99
CA VAL A 109 -19.85 -5.28 -13.66
C VAL A 109 -20.45 -5.91 -14.91
N ALA A 110 -20.78 -7.19 -14.83
CA ALA A 110 -21.55 -7.90 -15.83
C ALA A 110 -23.04 -7.92 -15.42
N GLU A 111 -23.92 -7.55 -16.34
CA GLU A 111 -25.36 -7.49 -16.11
C GLU A 111 -26.11 -8.36 -17.13
N THR A 112 -27.15 -9.07 -16.67
CA THR A 112 -28.02 -9.90 -17.53
C THR A 112 -29.23 -9.11 -18.02
N GLN A 113 -29.60 -8.08 -17.27
CA GLN A 113 -30.58 -7.04 -17.60
C GLN A 113 -30.13 -5.75 -16.90
N PRO A 114 -30.57 -4.56 -17.36
CA PRO A 114 -30.19 -3.31 -16.72
C PRO A 114 -30.42 -3.32 -15.20
N GLY A 115 -29.34 -3.19 -14.45
CA GLY A 115 -29.34 -3.20 -12.99
C GLY A 115 -29.43 -4.59 -12.34
N LEU A 116 -29.42 -5.69 -13.09
CA LEU A 116 -29.35 -7.06 -12.55
C LEU A 116 -27.94 -7.63 -12.73
N ARG A 117 -27.15 -7.60 -11.65
CA ARG A 117 -25.72 -7.91 -11.68
C ARG A 117 -25.47 -9.40 -11.50
N GLN A 118 -24.70 -9.96 -12.41
CA GLN A 118 -24.27 -11.35 -12.40
C GLN A 118 -22.85 -11.52 -11.87
N ALA A 119 -21.94 -10.61 -12.24
CA ALA A 119 -20.55 -10.66 -11.79
C ALA A 119 -19.96 -9.26 -11.54
N HIS A 120 -18.97 -9.20 -10.65
CA HIS A 120 -18.03 -8.10 -10.53
C HIS A 120 -16.65 -8.59 -11.00
N VAL A 121 -15.95 -7.75 -11.76
CA VAL A 121 -14.59 -8.01 -12.22
C VAL A 121 -13.69 -6.94 -11.62
N HIS A 122 -12.78 -7.37 -10.75
CA HIS A 122 -11.78 -6.53 -10.10
C HIS A 122 -10.47 -6.70 -10.87
N VAL A 123 -9.99 -5.64 -11.48
CA VAL A 123 -8.76 -5.66 -12.28
C VAL A 123 -7.70 -4.85 -11.56
N VAL A 124 -6.60 -5.51 -11.23
CA VAL A 124 -5.49 -4.93 -10.46
C VAL A 124 -4.17 -5.05 -11.23
N GLY A 125 -3.22 -4.18 -10.90
CA GLY A 125 -1.90 -4.16 -11.53
C GLY A 125 -1.10 -5.44 -11.27
N TYR A 126 0.00 -5.62 -12.03
CA TYR A 126 0.85 -6.81 -11.95
C TYR A 126 1.39 -7.11 -10.55
N ASP A 127 1.85 -6.08 -9.85
CA ASP A 127 2.44 -6.19 -8.51
C ASP A 127 1.45 -5.83 -7.39
N ASP A 128 0.15 -5.66 -7.70
CA ASP A 128 -0.83 -5.24 -6.71
C ASP A 128 -1.11 -6.36 -5.67
N PRO A 129 -0.85 -6.14 -4.37
CA PRO A 129 -1.02 -7.15 -3.34
C PRO A 129 -2.50 -7.55 -3.14
N GLN A 130 -3.44 -6.74 -3.63
CA GLN A 130 -4.85 -7.02 -3.52
C GLN A 130 -5.25 -8.32 -4.21
N PHE A 131 -4.56 -8.70 -5.30
CA PHE A 131 -4.82 -10.00 -5.94
C PHE A 131 -4.55 -11.15 -4.97
N GLU A 132 -3.40 -11.12 -4.29
CA GLU A 132 -3.04 -12.16 -3.32
C GLU A 132 -3.97 -12.14 -2.10
N ARG A 133 -4.45 -10.96 -1.68
CA ARG A 133 -5.46 -10.86 -0.61
C ARG A 133 -6.77 -11.55 -1.01
N TYR A 134 -7.22 -11.39 -2.26
CA TYR A 134 -8.41 -12.09 -2.74
C TYR A 134 -8.24 -13.61 -2.69
N LEU A 135 -7.08 -14.13 -3.12
CA LEU A 135 -6.78 -15.56 -3.06
C LEU A 135 -6.68 -16.05 -1.61
N ALA A 136 -5.97 -15.31 -0.74
CA ALA A 136 -5.76 -15.68 0.65
C ALA A 136 -7.08 -15.81 1.41
N VAL A 137 -8.03 -14.89 1.21
CA VAL A 137 -9.37 -14.99 1.81
C VAL A 137 -10.12 -16.22 1.29
N ARG A 138 -10.14 -16.42 -0.03
CA ARG A 138 -10.81 -17.57 -0.66
C ARG A 138 -10.27 -18.88 -0.12
N ASP A 139 -8.95 -19.03 -0.13
CA ASP A 139 -8.28 -20.29 0.20
C ASP A 139 -8.33 -20.56 1.71
N ARG A 140 -8.29 -19.51 2.54
CA ARG A 140 -8.54 -19.63 3.98
C ARG A 140 -9.95 -20.13 4.27
N LEU A 141 -10.97 -19.56 3.63
CA LEU A 141 -12.36 -19.99 3.82
C LEU A 141 -12.62 -21.40 3.26
N ARG A 142 -11.92 -21.81 2.20
CA ARG A 142 -11.96 -23.20 1.70
C ARG A 142 -11.30 -24.19 2.65
N GLY A 143 -10.20 -23.79 3.28
CA GLY A 143 -9.42 -24.64 4.19
C GLY A 143 -9.90 -24.65 5.65
N ASP A 144 -10.81 -23.75 6.03
CA ASP A 144 -11.34 -23.63 7.41
C ASP A 144 -12.87 -23.56 7.42
N PRO A 145 -13.55 -24.72 7.58
CA PRO A 145 -15.00 -24.80 7.65
C PRO A 145 -15.60 -23.97 8.80
N GLN A 146 -14.88 -23.82 9.92
CA GLN A 146 -15.36 -23.05 11.07
C GLN A 146 -15.34 -21.55 10.75
N ALA A 147 -14.27 -21.06 10.11
CA ALA A 147 -14.21 -19.69 9.61
C ALA A 147 -15.28 -19.42 8.55
N ALA A 148 -15.51 -20.36 7.62
CA ALA A 148 -16.57 -20.26 6.63
C ALA A 148 -17.96 -20.17 7.27
N ALA A 149 -18.25 -21.00 8.28
CA ALA A 149 -19.50 -20.96 9.03
C ALA A 149 -19.69 -19.64 9.79
N ALA A 150 -18.65 -19.16 10.49
CA ALA A 150 -18.66 -17.88 11.19
C ALA A 150 -18.91 -16.71 10.21
N TYR A 151 -18.26 -16.75 9.04
CA TYR A 151 -18.44 -15.74 8.02
C TYR A 151 -19.84 -15.78 7.38
N ALA A 152 -20.41 -16.97 7.19
CA ALA A 152 -21.79 -17.14 6.73
C ALA A 152 -22.79 -16.55 7.73
N ALA A 153 -22.62 -16.83 9.02
CA ALA A 153 -23.46 -16.30 10.09
C ALA A 153 -23.38 -14.77 10.15
N LEU A 154 -22.17 -14.20 10.10
CA LEU A 154 -21.97 -12.75 10.04
C LEU A 154 -22.72 -12.13 8.85
N LYS A 155 -22.57 -12.71 7.65
CA LYS A 155 -23.23 -12.18 6.44
C LYS A 155 -24.74 -12.21 6.51
N ARG A 156 -25.34 -13.23 7.13
CA ARG A 156 -26.79 -13.30 7.36
C ARG A 156 -27.23 -12.24 8.36
N GLY A 157 -26.55 -12.13 9.50
CA GLY A 157 -26.84 -11.10 10.50
C GLY A 157 -26.71 -9.67 9.95
N LEU A 158 -25.66 -9.38 9.16
CA LEU A 158 -25.49 -8.08 8.53
C LEU A 158 -26.56 -7.80 7.45
N ALA A 159 -27.04 -8.81 6.74
CA ALA A 159 -28.11 -8.64 5.76
C ALA A 159 -29.45 -8.31 6.43
N GLU A 160 -29.69 -8.84 7.63
CA GLU A 160 -30.87 -8.52 8.45
C GLU A 160 -30.77 -7.12 9.07
N GLN A 161 -29.58 -6.74 9.56
CA GLN A 161 -29.33 -5.44 10.21
C GLN A 161 -29.26 -4.27 9.23
N HIS A 162 -28.78 -4.51 8.00
CA HIS A 162 -28.56 -3.49 6.98
C HIS A 162 -29.19 -3.88 5.62
N PRO A 163 -30.53 -4.02 5.53
CA PRO A 163 -31.19 -4.44 4.30
C PRO A 163 -31.01 -3.44 3.15
N ASP A 164 -30.98 -2.14 3.48
CA ASP A 164 -30.90 -1.03 2.52
C ASP A 164 -29.58 -0.23 2.63
N ASP A 165 -28.69 -0.56 3.58
CA ASP A 165 -27.40 0.12 3.78
C ASP A 165 -26.22 -0.77 3.35
N ARG A 166 -25.89 -0.67 2.07
CA ARG A 166 -24.78 -1.41 1.46
C ARG A 166 -23.41 -0.98 2.00
N ALA A 167 -23.25 0.28 2.41
CA ALA A 167 -21.97 0.80 2.87
C ALA A 167 -21.63 0.23 4.25
N ALA A 168 -22.58 0.29 5.19
CA ALA A 168 -22.44 -0.31 6.52
C ALA A 168 -22.23 -1.84 6.43
N TYR A 169 -22.99 -2.53 5.57
CA TYR A 169 -22.80 -3.96 5.30
C TYR A 169 -21.37 -4.28 4.81
N THR A 170 -20.83 -3.45 3.91
CA THR A 170 -19.50 -3.68 3.32
C THR A 170 -18.39 -3.40 4.32
N ALA A 171 -18.49 -2.31 5.09
CA ALA A 171 -17.51 -1.94 6.12
C ALA A 171 -17.41 -2.99 7.23
N ALA A 172 -18.54 -3.47 7.75
CA ALA A 172 -18.58 -4.50 8.79
C ALA A 172 -18.00 -5.85 8.31
N LYS A 173 -18.13 -6.16 7.02
CA LYS A 173 -17.54 -7.35 6.38
C LYS A 173 -16.02 -7.24 6.29
N THR A 174 -15.50 -6.03 6.00
CA THR A 174 -14.06 -5.79 5.85
C THR A 174 -13.30 -6.10 7.13
N GLY A 175 -13.79 -5.65 8.30
CA GLY A 175 -13.12 -5.92 9.58
C GLY A 175 -12.97 -7.41 9.91
N PHE A 176 -14.01 -8.20 9.63
CA PHE A 176 -13.93 -9.66 9.81
C PHE A 176 -12.93 -10.32 8.84
N LEU A 177 -12.94 -9.92 7.57
CA LEU A 177 -12.02 -10.47 6.57
C LEU A 177 -10.57 -10.12 6.87
N THR A 178 -10.28 -8.89 7.34
CA THR A 178 -8.96 -8.50 7.82
C THR A 178 -8.53 -9.38 9.00
N GLY A 179 -9.38 -9.49 10.03
CA GLY A 179 -9.09 -10.35 11.18
C GLY A 179 -8.99 -11.85 10.86
N LEU A 180 -9.61 -12.32 9.78
CA LEU A 180 -9.49 -13.69 9.29
C LEU A 180 -8.10 -13.97 8.71
N LEU A 181 -7.50 -12.98 8.05
CA LEU A 181 -6.14 -13.06 7.52
C LEU A 181 -5.09 -12.90 8.63
N ASP A 182 -5.37 -12.08 9.65
CA ASP A 182 -4.48 -11.84 10.79
C ASP A 182 -4.32 -13.09 11.70
N ARG A 183 -5.36 -13.91 11.85
CA ARG A 183 -5.35 -15.12 12.70
C ARG A 183 -4.63 -16.32 12.07
N ALA A 184 -4.14 -16.20 10.83
CA ALA A 184 -3.56 -17.30 10.06
C ALA A 184 -2.11 -17.06 9.62
N ARG A 185 -1.42 -16.03 10.12
CA ARG A 185 -0.03 -15.75 9.69
C ARG A 185 0.88 -15.30 10.85
N PRO A 186 2.13 -15.79 10.94
CA PRO A 186 3.19 -14.98 11.54
C PRO A 186 3.25 -13.63 10.81
N ALA A 187 3.67 -12.57 11.51
CA ALA A 187 3.64 -11.17 11.07
C ALA A 187 3.91 -10.97 9.56
N PRO A 188 3.22 -10.03 8.88
CA PRO A 188 3.39 -9.80 7.45
C PRO A 188 4.87 -9.58 7.14
N THR A 189 5.47 -10.50 6.38
CA THR A 189 6.79 -10.27 5.78
C THR A 189 6.60 -9.17 4.74
N ILE A 190 6.81 -7.91 5.13
CA ILE A 190 7.04 -6.83 4.17
C ILE A 190 8.21 -7.31 3.33
N VAL A 191 8.00 -7.60 2.04
CA VAL A 191 9.12 -7.84 1.13
C VAL A 191 9.92 -6.55 1.12
N ARG A 192 11.17 -6.64 1.59
CA ARG A 192 12.09 -5.51 1.61
C ARG A 192 13.08 -5.72 0.47
N ARG A 193 13.36 -4.64 -0.24
CA ARG A 193 14.36 -4.57 -1.29
C ARG A 193 15.33 -3.44 -1.00
N ALA A 194 16.58 -3.61 -1.37
CA ALA A 194 17.60 -2.58 -1.25
C ALA A 194 18.14 -2.27 -2.65
N ARG A 195 18.15 -0.99 -3.04
CA ARG A 195 18.57 -0.51 -4.35
C ARG A 195 19.51 0.68 -4.22
N ALA A 196 20.34 0.92 -5.23
CA ALA A 196 21.29 2.02 -5.25
C ALA A 196 21.09 2.95 -6.45
N LEU A 197 20.98 4.25 -6.17
CA LEU A 197 21.21 5.34 -7.12
C LEU A 197 22.72 5.60 -7.19
N LEU A 198 23.37 5.06 -8.21
CA LEU A 198 24.82 5.08 -8.36
C LEU A 198 25.27 6.15 -9.35
N ILE A 199 26.05 7.12 -8.88
CA ILE A 199 26.63 8.16 -9.72
C ILE A 199 27.98 7.68 -10.28
N THR A 200 28.08 7.66 -11.59
CA THR A 200 29.29 7.28 -12.35
C THR A 200 30.30 8.43 -12.42
N PRO A 201 31.55 8.20 -12.87
CA PRO A 201 32.53 9.28 -13.06
C PRO A 201 32.08 10.33 -14.07
N GLY A 202 31.21 9.96 -15.02
CA GLY A 202 30.59 10.88 -15.98
C GLY A 202 29.47 11.75 -15.39
N GLY A 203 29.09 11.55 -14.13
CA GLY A 203 27.99 12.27 -13.49
C GLY A 203 26.60 11.74 -13.84
N ASN A 204 26.52 10.56 -14.46
CA ASN A 204 25.28 9.90 -14.84
C ASN A 204 24.86 8.85 -13.79
N VAL A 205 23.58 8.46 -13.81
CA VAL A 205 23.06 7.35 -13.02
C VAL A 205 23.31 6.03 -13.75
N LEU A 206 23.98 5.08 -13.12
CA LEU A 206 24.08 3.72 -13.64
C LEU A 206 22.76 2.97 -13.38
N THR A 207 22.18 2.39 -14.42
CA THR A 207 20.92 1.63 -14.36
C THR A 207 21.05 0.30 -15.08
N VAL A 208 20.14 -0.62 -14.75
CA VAL A 208 19.93 -1.85 -15.53
C VAL A 208 18.75 -1.59 -16.48
N ARG A 209 19.04 -1.47 -17.78
CA ARG A 209 18.01 -1.49 -18.82
C ARG A 209 17.55 -2.92 -19.03
N ARG A 210 16.27 -3.14 -18.78
CA ARG A 210 15.62 -4.42 -18.98
C ARG A 210 14.73 -4.37 -20.20
N HIS A 211 14.88 -5.35 -21.08
CA HIS A 211 14.02 -5.55 -22.23
C HIS A 211 13.47 -6.97 -22.17
N ARG A 212 12.14 -7.12 -22.14
CA ARG A 212 11.49 -8.44 -22.22
C ARG A 212 10.78 -8.57 -23.56
N PRO A 213 10.78 -9.75 -24.20
CA PRO A 213 10.04 -9.95 -25.44
C PRO A 213 8.57 -9.52 -25.28
N GLY A 214 8.11 -8.56 -26.09
CA GLY A 214 6.75 -8.02 -26.03
C GLY A 214 6.53 -6.86 -25.05
N HIS A 215 7.57 -6.28 -24.46
CA HIS A 215 7.50 -5.14 -23.55
C HIS A 215 8.42 -4.00 -24.00
N GLU A 216 8.01 -2.75 -23.78
CA GLU A 216 8.90 -1.60 -23.92
C GLU A 216 10.07 -1.72 -22.91
N PRO A 217 11.30 -1.35 -23.30
CA PRO A 217 12.42 -1.32 -22.39
C PRO A 217 12.17 -0.35 -21.23
N TYR A 218 12.57 -0.75 -20.03
CA TYR A 218 12.51 0.10 -18.84
C TYR A 218 13.81 0.00 -18.06
N TRP A 219 14.07 0.97 -17.19
CA TRP A 219 15.31 1.07 -16.44
C TRP A 219 15.05 0.84 -14.96
N MET A 220 15.96 0.14 -14.31
CA MET A 220 15.90 -0.12 -12.88
C MET A 220 17.18 0.37 -12.21
N LEU A 221 17.04 0.91 -11.00
CA LEU A 221 18.18 1.06 -10.11
C LEU A 221 18.71 -0.33 -9.73
N PRO A 222 20.03 -0.57 -9.84
CA PRO A 222 20.63 -1.83 -9.43
C PRO A 222 20.28 -2.17 -7.97
N GLY A 223 20.03 -3.45 -7.71
CA GLY A 223 19.65 -3.94 -6.40
C GLY A 223 18.45 -4.89 -6.43
N GLY A 224 18.22 -5.61 -5.33
CA GLY A 224 17.27 -6.70 -5.31
C GLY A 224 16.67 -7.00 -3.94
N GLY A 225 16.37 -8.28 -3.74
CA GLY A 225 15.69 -8.75 -2.54
C GLY A 225 16.66 -8.84 -1.36
N ILE A 226 16.17 -8.56 -0.16
CA ILE A 226 16.95 -8.88 1.04
C ILE A 226 16.80 -10.38 1.32
N GLU A 227 17.93 -11.06 1.38
CA GLU A 227 18.03 -12.47 1.69
C GLU A 227 18.17 -12.70 3.20
N PRO A 228 17.79 -13.88 3.70
CA PRO A 228 17.91 -14.20 5.13
C PRO A 228 19.33 -14.08 5.69
N ASP A 229 20.34 -14.25 4.84
CA ASP A 229 21.76 -14.22 5.20
C ASP A 229 22.37 -12.80 5.12
N ASP A 230 21.61 -11.81 4.64
CA ASP A 230 22.08 -10.42 4.60
C ASP A 230 22.12 -9.83 6.02
N THR A 231 23.31 -9.41 6.47
CA THR A 231 23.50 -8.87 7.83
C THR A 231 22.94 -7.46 8.02
N SER A 232 22.67 -6.73 6.93
CA SER A 232 22.03 -5.40 6.95
C SER A 232 21.46 -5.04 5.57
N LEU A 233 20.72 -3.92 5.50
CA LEU A 233 20.25 -3.35 4.23
C LEU A 233 21.42 -2.98 3.31
N GLU A 234 22.49 -2.40 3.88
CA GLU A 234 23.73 -2.11 3.15
C GLU A 234 24.37 -3.39 2.59
N ALA A 235 24.43 -4.47 3.37
CA ALA A 235 24.99 -5.73 2.92
C ALA A 235 24.20 -6.29 1.72
N ALA A 236 22.86 -6.24 1.80
CA ALA A 236 21.98 -6.67 0.72
C ALA A 236 22.20 -5.87 -0.57
N VAL A 237 22.21 -4.53 -0.50
CA VAL A 237 22.44 -3.71 -1.71
C VAL A 237 23.87 -3.86 -2.23
N LEU A 238 24.88 -4.03 -1.38
CA LEU A 238 26.26 -4.28 -1.83
C LEU A 238 26.36 -5.59 -2.61
N ARG A 239 25.74 -6.66 -2.09
CA ARG A 239 25.68 -7.97 -2.75
C ARG A 239 24.99 -7.85 -4.10
N GLU A 240 23.75 -7.37 -4.11
CA GLU A 240 22.93 -7.25 -5.32
C GLU A 240 23.55 -6.34 -6.38
N VAL A 241 24.08 -5.17 -6.01
CA VAL A 241 24.78 -4.29 -6.96
C VAL A 241 26.02 -4.97 -7.52
N THR A 242 26.78 -5.71 -6.70
CA THR A 242 27.97 -6.42 -7.17
C THR A 242 27.60 -7.52 -8.16
N GLU A 243 26.55 -8.28 -7.87
CA GLU A 243 26.01 -9.32 -8.75
C GLU A 243 25.50 -8.72 -10.07
N GLU A 244 24.66 -7.68 -10.00
CA GLU A 244 23.99 -7.11 -11.17
C GLU A 244 24.90 -6.23 -12.04
N THR A 245 25.96 -5.64 -11.50
CA THR A 245 26.84 -4.72 -12.25
C THR A 245 28.24 -5.26 -12.49
N GLY A 246 28.71 -6.22 -11.69
CA GLY A 246 30.10 -6.66 -11.68
C GLY A 246 31.08 -5.61 -11.10
N GLY A 247 30.55 -4.48 -10.59
CA GLY A 247 31.30 -3.40 -9.94
C GLY A 247 31.01 -3.34 -8.44
N ARG A 248 31.87 -2.63 -7.70
CA ARG A 248 31.68 -2.39 -6.26
C ARG A 248 31.35 -0.92 -6.04
N PRO A 249 30.17 -0.59 -5.48
CA PRO A 249 29.82 0.80 -5.21
C PRO A 249 30.46 1.29 -3.90
N ASP A 250 30.74 2.59 -3.83
CA ASP A 250 30.93 3.32 -2.58
C ASP A 250 29.57 3.90 -2.15
N LEU A 251 28.90 3.21 -1.23
CA LEU A 251 27.57 3.61 -0.75
C LEU A 251 27.70 4.68 0.32
N HIS A 252 27.02 5.82 0.10
CA HIS A 252 27.10 6.94 1.03
C HIS A 252 25.96 6.93 2.04
N ARG A 253 24.70 7.07 1.60
CA ARG A 253 23.55 7.37 2.48
C ARG A 253 22.31 6.63 2.04
N LEU A 254 21.48 6.20 3.00
CA LEU A 254 20.10 5.84 2.71
C LEU A 254 19.30 7.13 2.58
N VAL A 255 18.63 7.36 1.45
CA VAL A 255 17.94 8.64 1.19
C VAL A 255 16.43 8.51 1.12
N ASP A 256 15.94 7.29 0.91
CA ASP A 256 14.50 7.03 0.81
C ASP A 256 14.16 5.60 1.22
N ILE A 257 12.96 5.42 1.78
CA ILE A 257 12.29 4.12 1.93
C ILE A 257 10.92 4.28 1.28
N SER A 258 10.85 3.99 -0.01
CA SER A 258 9.64 4.16 -0.79
C SER A 258 8.81 2.88 -0.81
N PRO A 259 7.49 2.95 -0.52
CA PRO A 259 6.59 1.86 -0.84
C PRO A 259 6.37 1.83 -2.35
N LEU A 260 6.49 0.65 -2.95
CA LEU A 260 6.09 0.42 -4.33
C LEU A 260 5.46 -0.98 -4.40
N TYR A 261 4.17 -1.03 -4.75
CA TYR A 261 3.41 -2.26 -4.96
C TYR A 261 3.57 -3.31 -3.83
N GLY A 262 3.32 -2.91 -2.58
CA GLY A 262 3.40 -3.81 -1.41
C GLY A 262 4.83 -4.19 -0.97
N THR A 263 5.86 -3.70 -1.66
CA THR A 263 7.28 -3.86 -1.33
C THR A 263 7.83 -2.54 -0.78
N ARG A 264 8.72 -2.60 0.22
CA ARG A 264 9.49 -1.42 0.66
C ARG A 264 10.86 -1.43 0.02
N HIS A 265 11.18 -0.36 -0.70
CA HIS A 265 12.48 -0.17 -1.34
C HIS A 265 13.32 0.81 -0.54
N ALA A 266 14.39 0.32 0.09
CA ALA A 266 15.45 1.13 0.65
C ALA A 266 16.34 1.63 -0.48
N ILE A 267 16.47 2.95 -0.63
CA ILE A 267 17.22 3.57 -1.72
C ILE A 267 18.47 4.23 -1.15
N TYR A 268 19.62 3.67 -1.51
CA TYR A 268 20.93 4.25 -1.20
C TYR A 268 21.39 5.17 -2.32
N VAL A 269 22.07 6.25 -1.98
CA VAL A 269 22.88 7.02 -2.92
C VAL A 269 24.33 6.63 -2.73
N GLY A 270 25.04 6.42 -3.84
CA GLY A 270 26.45 6.06 -3.83
C GLY A 270 27.16 6.45 -5.11
N ARG A 271 28.45 6.14 -5.18
CA ARG A 271 29.29 6.26 -6.36
C ARG A 271 29.66 4.87 -6.87
N ILE A 272 29.90 4.76 -8.16
CA ILE A 272 30.52 3.56 -8.75
C ILE A 272 31.56 3.99 -9.77
N ASP A 273 32.81 3.64 -9.52
CA ASP A 273 33.93 4.08 -10.37
C ASP A 273 34.11 3.18 -11.60
N ALA A 274 33.77 1.90 -11.47
CA ALA A 274 33.89 0.90 -12.53
C ALA A 274 32.90 -0.25 -12.36
N TRP A 275 32.46 -0.82 -13.48
CA TRP A 275 31.61 -2.01 -13.59
C TRP A 275 32.04 -2.84 -14.80
N ASP A 276 31.69 -4.13 -14.82
CA ASP A 276 32.10 -5.05 -15.88
C ASP A 276 30.99 -6.08 -16.12
N GLU A 277 30.34 -6.01 -17.28
CA GLU A 277 29.24 -6.90 -17.61
C GLU A 277 29.63 -8.39 -17.58
N ARG A 278 30.91 -8.70 -17.78
CA ARG A 278 31.42 -10.08 -17.81
C ARG A 278 31.57 -10.69 -16.41
N ARG A 279 31.54 -9.85 -15.36
CA ARG A 279 31.67 -10.27 -13.95
C ARG A 279 30.33 -10.36 -13.25
N ARG A 280 29.24 -10.02 -13.94
CA ARG A 280 27.90 -10.08 -13.38
C ARG A 280 27.51 -11.53 -13.11
N THR A 281 26.73 -11.73 -12.06
CA THR A 281 26.24 -13.04 -11.61
C THR A 281 24.80 -12.90 -11.14
N GLY A 282 24.17 -14.01 -10.77
CA GLY A 282 22.85 -14.00 -10.16
C GLY A 282 21.73 -14.53 -11.08
N PRO A 283 20.54 -14.75 -10.51
CA PRO A 283 19.46 -15.52 -11.15
C PRO A 283 18.94 -14.87 -12.43
N GLU A 284 19.02 -13.54 -12.56
CA GLU A 284 18.59 -12.81 -13.76
C GLU A 284 19.49 -13.06 -14.98
N LEU A 285 20.72 -13.56 -14.77
CA LEU A 285 21.69 -13.88 -15.82
C LEU A 285 21.82 -15.38 -16.06
N ASP A 286 21.63 -16.19 -15.02
CA ASP A 286 21.66 -17.66 -15.13
C ASP A 286 20.45 -18.20 -15.88
N ASN A 287 19.29 -17.54 -15.76
CA ASN A 287 18.07 -17.88 -16.51
C ASN A 287 17.34 -16.61 -16.99
N PRO A 288 17.86 -15.94 -18.04
CA PRO A 288 17.41 -14.61 -18.41
C PRO A 288 16.02 -14.65 -19.05
N VAL A 289 15.10 -13.88 -18.47
CA VAL A 289 13.81 -13.56 -19.11
C VAL A 289 13.95 -12.21 -19.81
N GLY A 290 14.44 -12.23 -21.05
CA GLY A 290 14.76 -11.05 -21.84
C GLY A 290 16.24 -10.67 -21.80
N SER A 291 16.56 -9.39 -22.00
CA SER A 291 17.92 -8.86 -21.93
C SER A 291 18.06 -7.80 -20.83
N TYR A 292 19.27 -7.73 -20.29
CA TYR A 292 19.65 -6.88 -19.17
C TYR A 292 20.98 -6.22 -19.52
N HIS A 293 20.97 -4.92 -19.79
CA HIS A 293 22.16 -4.16 -20.15
C HIS A 293 22.40 -3.04 -19.16
N LEU A 294 23.66 -2.78 -18.84
CA LEU A 294 23.99 -1.62 -18.02
C LEU A 294 23.95 -0.38 -18.90
N GLU A 295 23.24 0.65 -18.44
CA GLU A 295 23.08 1.90 -19.17
C GLU A 295 23.24 3.09 -18.21
N GLU A 296 24.03 4.06 -18.65
CA GLU A 296 24.12 5.37 -17.99
C GLU A 296 22.99 6.27 -18.45
N ILE A 297 22.27 6.86 -17.50
CA ILE A 297 21.24 7.84 -17.76
C ILE A 297 21.66 9.20 -17.18
N PRO A 298 21.52 10.31 -17.92
CA PRO A 298 21.77 11.64 -17.40
C PRO A 298 20.99 11.93 -16.12
N VAL A 299 21.62 12.62 -15.17
CA VAL A 299 20.92 13.21 -14.01
C VAL A 299 20.16 14.44 -14.47
N ASP A 300 19.06 14.21 -15.20
CA ASP A 300 18.14 15.22 -15.68
C ASP A 300 16.79 15.07 -14.94
N PRO A 301 16.26 16.11 -14.27
CA PRO A 301 15.07 15.95 -13.46
C PRO A 301 13.82 15.49 -14.21
N ASP A 302 13.69 15.82 -15.49
CA ASP A 302 12.52 15.43 -16.27
C ASP A 302 12.65 13.98 -16.71
N ARG A 303 13.86 13.56 -17.11
CA ARG A 303 14.17 12.15 -17.36
C ARG A 303 14.00 11.28 -16.11
N LEU A 304 14.41 11.76 -14.94
CA LEU A 304 14.25 11.01 -13.68
C LEU A 304 12.79 10.93 -13.23
N ALA A 305 11.93 11.88 -13.64
CA ALA A 305 10.53 11.94 -13.26
C ALA A 305 9.55 11.34 -14.28
N ASP A 306 10.01 10.88 -15.45
CA ASP A 306 9.14 10.44 -16.56
C ASP A 306 8.49 9.06 -16.34
N GLY A 307 8.80 8.38 -15.23
CA GLY A 307 8.22 7.09 -14.86
C GLY A 307 8.86 5.87 -15.55
N THR A 308 9.91 6.06 -16.34
CA THR A 308 10.61 4.95 -17.03
C THR A 308 11.73 4.31 -16.19
N ILE A 309 12.17 5.00 -15.12
CA ILE A 309 13.21 4.52 -14.19
C ILE A 309 12.57 4.11 -12.87
N TRP A 310 12.85 2.89 -12.41
CA TRP A 310 12.22 2.28 -11.25
C TRP A 310 13.18 2.17 -10.05
N PRO A 311 12.72 2.41 -8.81
CA PRO A 311 11.33 2.70 -8.39
C PRO A 311 10.86 4.13 -8.69
N THR A 312 9.72 4.28 -9.35
CA THR A 312 9.26 5.59 -9.87
C THR A 312 9.01 6.64 -8.79
N THR A 313 8.52 6.24 -7.61
CA THR A 313 8.28 7.14 -6.48
C THR A 313 9.58 7.72 -5.93
N ALA A 314 10.61 6.89 -5.77
CA ALA A 314 11.94 7.31 -5.34
C ALA A 314 12.56 8.24 -6.38
N MET A 315 12.45 7.90 -7.66
CA MET A 315 13.01 8.71 -8.75
C MET A 315 12.32 10.08 -8.86
N ALA A 316 11.01 10.17 -8.60
CA ALA A 316 10.30 11.45 -8.52
C ALA A 316 10.80 12.33 -7.36
N SER A 317 11.09 11.74 -6.20
CA SER A 317 11.67 12.44 -5.04
C SER A 317 13.08 12.98 -5.35
N VAL A 318 13.92 12.12 -5.95
CA VAL A 318 15.26 12.49 -6.42
C VAL A 318 15.18 13.61 -7.46
N ALA A 319 14.31 13.50 -8.46
CA ALA A 319 14.09 14.53 -9.46
C ALA A 319 13.72 15.88 -8.83
N ALA A 320 12.78 15.89 -7.86
CA ALA A 320 12.41 17.10 -7.14
C ALA A 320 13.57 17.73 -6.35
N HIS A 321 14.54 16.93 -5.91
CA HIS A 321 15.77 17.42 -5.27
C HIS A 321 16.74 18.03 -6.29
N VAL A 322 16.97 17.36 -7.41
CA VAL A 322 17.82 17.87 -8.51
C VAL A 322 17.25 19.18 -9.07
N ARG A 323 15.92 19.30 -9.23
CA ARG A 323 15.26 20.56 -9.68
C ARG A 323 15.57 21.76 -8.77
N ARG A 324 15.85 21.52 -7.49
CA ARG A 324 16.21 22.57 -6.52
C ARG A 324 17.70 22.97 -6.59
N GLY A 325 18.47 22.40 -7.53
CA GLY A 325 19.90 22.66 -7.68
C GLY A 325 20.74 22.04 -6.56
N ALA A 326 20.18 21.07 -5.82
CA ALA A 326 20.82 20.49 -4.66
C ALA A 326 21.65 19.24 -5.04
N ASP A 327 22.82 19.10 -4.42
CA ASP A 327 23.68 17.92 -4.57
C ASP A 327 22.96 16.66 -4.04
N LEU A 328 22.97 15.59 -4.82
CA LEU A 328 22.42 14.28 -4.44
C LEU A 328 23.12 13.71 -3.20
N PHE A 329 24.40 14.00 -3.02
CA PHE A 329 25.15 13.58 -1.82
C PHE A 329 24.85 14.47 -0.60
N ALA A 330 24.18 15.60 -0.80
CA ALA A 330 23.66 16.45 0.28
C ALA A 330 22.25 16.05 0.74
N LEU A 331 21.60 15.05 0.11
CA LEU A 331 20.36 14.48 0.63
C LEU A 331 20.56 13.99 2.07
N PRO A 332 19.60 14.24 2.98
CA PRO A 332 19.71 13.78 4.37
C PRO A 332 19.79 12.25 4.40
N ASP A 333 20.74 11.71 5.17
CA ASP A 333 20.76 10.28 5.45
C ASP A 333 19.63 9.97 6.40
N ILE A 334 18.65 9.21 5.96
CA ILE A 334 17.51 8.87 6.80
C ILE A 334 17.86 7.87 7.90
N ARG A 335 19.05 7.22 7.85
CA ARG A 335 19.62 6.48 9.00
C ARG A 335 19.96 7.41 10.16
N HIS A 336 20.34 8.65 9.83
CA HIS A 336 20.77 9.68 10.79
C HIS A 336 19.81 10.87 10.83
N SER A 337 18.71 10.83 10.06
CA SER A 337 17.65 11.82 10.19
C SER A 337 17.22 11.74 11.65
N THR A 338 17.39 12.86 12.34
CA THR A 338 17.15 12.98 13.77
C THR A 338 15.67 12.72 13.99
N LEU A 339 15.35 11.44 14.18
CA LEU A 339 14.12 11.01 14.79
C LEU A 339 14.04 11.76 16.10
N VAL A 340 12.98 12.54 16.16
CA VAL A 340 12.63 13.40 17.26
C VAL A 340 12.80 12.66 18.58
N HIS A 341 13.67 13.17 19.43
CA HIS A 341 13.74 12.70 20.81
C HIS A 341 12.38 12.94 21.47
N TRP A 342 11.69 11.87 21.86
CA TRP A 342 10.61 11.95 22.85
C TRP A 342 11.23 12.58 24.10
N ARG A 343 10.94 13.87 24.35
CA ARG A 343 11.66 14.69 25.34
C ARG A 343 11.55 14.19 26.78
N THR A 344 10.68 13.22 27.04
CA THR A 344 10.47 12.59 28.34
C THR A 344 10.80 11.09 28.24
N ARG A 345 11.86 10.66 28.95
CA ARG A 345 12.25 9.24 29.07
C ARG A 345 11.27 8.40 29.92
N GLN A 346 10.17 9.00 30.39
CA GLN A 346 9.16 8.26 31.15
C GLN A 346 8.28 7.50 30.18
N ARG A 347 8.33 6.17 30.27
CA ARG A 347 7.52 5.27 29.45
C ARG A 347 6.04 5.51 29.77
N PRO A 348 5.15 5.59 28.76
CA PRO A 348 3.73 5.72 28.99
C PRO A 348 3.21 4.49 29.74
N GLN A 349 2.24 4.67 30.62
CA GLN A 349 1.60 3.52 31.26
C GLN A 349 0.72 2.77 30.24
N PRO A 350 0.72 1.42 30.24
CA PRO A 350 -0.13 0.64 29.36
C PRO A 350 -1.61 0.99 29.58
N TRP A 351 -2.25 1.58 28.57
CA TRP A 351 -3.68 1.86 28.58
C TRP A 351 -4.42 0.75 27.83
N SER A 352 -5.43 0.17 28.47
CA SER A 352 -6.21 -0.93 27.90
C SER A 352 -7.41 -0.47 27.06
N GLY A 353 -7.72 0.83 27.06
CA GLY A 353 -8.83 1.43 26.32
C GLY A 353 -8.39 2.10 25.02
N ALA A 354 -9.33 2.75 24.34
CA ALA A 354 -9.00 3.63 23.22
C ALA A 354 -8.28 4.90 23.74
N ILE A 355 -7.27 5.33 22.99
CA ILE A 355 -6.58 6.61 23.18
C ILE A 355 -7.39 7.67 22.43
N ALA A 356 -7.74 8.76 23.11
CA ALA A 356 -8.49 9.83 22.47
C ALA A 356 -7.58 10.62 21.53
N MET A 357 -7.96 10.79 20.27
CA MET A 357 -7.30 11.68 19.33
C MET A 357 -8.14 12.93 19.12
N VAL A 358 -7.60 14.08 19.50
CA VAL A 358 -8.25 15.38 19.29
C VAL A 358 -7.70 16.03 18.03
N THR A 359 -8.54 16.11 17.02
CA THR A 359 -8.22 16.76 15.74
C THR A 359 -9.52 17.22 15.07
N THR A 360 -9.48 18.33 14.35
CA THR A 360 -10.59 18.79 13.51
C THR A 360 -10.55 18.18 12.10
N SER A 361 -9.46 17.48 11.75
CA SER A 361 -9.27 16.87 10.44
C SER A 361 -9.66 15.40 10.45
N ALA A 362 -10.81 15.07 9.86
CA ALA A 362 -11.26 13.69 9.67
C ALA A 362 -10.27 12.84 8.85
N VAL A 363 -9.56 13.47 7.91
CA VAL A 363 -8.52 12.81 7.10
C VAL A 363 -7.30 12.48 7.96
N ALA A 364 -6.85 13.42 8.79
CA ALA A 364 -5.73 13.19 9.70
C ALA A 364 -6.06 12.08 10.71
N PHE A 365 -7.28 12.10 11.25
CA PHE A 365 -7.77 11.03 12.13
C PHE A 365 -7.75 9.66 11.43
N ALA A 366 -8.29 9.55 10.21
CA ALA A 366 -8.32 8.27 9.48
C ALA A 366 -6.92 7.70 9.27
N ILE A 367 -5.98 8.55 8.86
CA ILE A 367 -4.57 8.17 8.63
C ILE A 367 -3.89 7.75 9.94
N ALA A 368 -4.13 8.49 11.03
CA ALA A 368 -3.57 8.19 12.34
C ALA A 368 -4.15 6.88 12.91
N ALA A 369 -5.45 6.66 12.77
CA ALA A 369 -6.14 5.45 13.21
C ALA A 369 -5.63 4.21 12.47
N GLU A 370 -5.44 4.30 11.14
CA GLU A 370 -4.84 3.23 10.35
C GLU A 370 -3.42 2.89 10.83
N ARG A 371 -2.60 3.91 11.10
CA ARG A 371 -1.22 3.73 11.60
C ARG A 371 -1.16 3.18 13.01
N ALA A 372 -2.05 3.62 13.91
CA ALA A 372 -2.17 3.11 15.26
C ALA A 372 -2.58 1.62 15.28
N ALA A 373 -3.52 1.24 14.41
CA ALA A 373 -4.04 -0.12 14.35
C ALA A 373 -2.96 -1.16 14.03
N VAL A 374 -1.96 -0.81 13.20
CA VAL A 374 -0.81 -1.67 12.89
C VAL A 374 -0.03 -2.07 14.15
N HIS A 375 -0.05 -1.22 15.18
CA HIS A 375 0.62 -1.43 16.45
C HIS A 375 -0.33 -1.88 17.58
N GLY A 376 -1.54 -2.33 17.23
CA GLY A 376 -2.54 -2.79 18.21
C GLY A 376 -3.17 -1.68 19.03
N LEU A 377 -3.02 -0.42 18.63
CA LEU A 377 -3.57 0.74 19.32
C LEU A 377 -4.90 1.15 18.70
N THR A 378 -5.89 1.43 19.56
CA THR A 378 -7.19 1.93 19.13
C THR A 378 -7.26 3.43 19.41
N LEU A 379 -7.57 4.21 18.38
CA LEU A 379 -7.85 5.64 18.52
C LEU A 379 -9.35 5.90 18.50
N GLU A 380 -9.79 6.83 19.33
CA GLU A 380 -11.15 7.37 19.32
C GLU A 380 -11.08 8.84 18.88
N HIS A 381 -11.82 9.21 17.84
CA HIS A 381 -11.91 10.61 17.43
C HIS A 381 -12.74 11.36 18.47
N VAL A 382 -12.15 12.38 19.09
CA VAL A 382 -12.86 13.24 20.04
C VAL A 382 -12.81 14.67 19.54
N ASP A 383 -13.98 15.25 19.37
CA ASP A 383 -14.14 16.67 19.08
C ASP A 383 -14.25 17.44 20.40
N LEU A 384 -13.29 18.33 20.67
CA LEU A 384 -13.23 19.15 21.87
C LEU A 384 -12.97 20.60 21.50
N ASP A 385 -13.74 21.49 22.10
CA ASP A 385 -13.43 22.91 22.10
C ASP A 385 -12.37 23.19 23.18
N LEU A 386 -11.12 23.30 22.74
CA LEU A 386 -9.97 23.49 23.62
C LEU A 386 -9.57 24.97 23.68
N PRO A 387 -9.10 25.46 24.84
CA PRO A 387 -8.61 26.83 24.94
C PRO A 387 -7.48 27.08 23.94
N GLY A 388 -7.58 28.20 23.23
CA GLY A 388 -6.55 28.64 22.29
C GLY A 388 -5.31 29.18 23.01
N ILE A 389 -4.16 29.09 22.35
CA ILE A 389 -2.91 29.73 22.76
C ILE A 389 -2.31 30.49 21.57
N GLU A 390 -1.85 31.72 21.79
CA GLU A 390 -1.08 32.45 20.79
C GLU A 390 0.39 31.97 20.82
N SER A 391 0.77 31.17 19.83
CA SER A 391 2.16 30.73 19.65
C SER A 391 2.47 30.39 18.20
N THR A 392 3.68 30.75 17.73
CA THR A 392 4.21 30.34 16.43
C THR A 392 4.85 28.94 16.45
N SER A 393 4.95 28.32 17.63
CA SER A 393 5.53 26.99 17.81
C SER A 393 4.44 25.92 17.80
N ALA A 394 4.40 25.10 16.73
CA ALA A 394 3.51 23.95 16.65
C ALA A 394 3.68 23.00 17.87
N GLU A 395 4.90 22.87 18.43
CA GLU A 395 5.14 22.10 19.66
C GLU A 395 4.35 22.65 20.85
N ARG A 396 4.39 23.97 21.05
CA ARG A 396 3.71 24.63 22.17
C ARG A 396 2.20 24.55 22.04
N VAL A 397 1.68 24.71 20.81
CA VAL A 397 0.24 24.59 20.55
C VAL A 397 -0.23 23.15 20.79
N ALA A 398 0.46 22.15 20.23
CA ALA A 398 0.12 20.74 20.43
C ALA A 398 0.19 20.34 21.91
N ARG A 399 1.24 20.79 22.64
CA ARG A 399 1.38 20.55 24.09
C ARG A 399 0.21 21.12 24.88
N HIS A 400 -0.11 22.39 24.66
CA HIS A 400 -1.18 23.09 25.37
C HIS A 400 -2.54 22.40 25.16
N LYS A 401 -2.84 22.04 23.91
CA LYS A 401 -4.05 21.31 23.56
C LYS A 401 -4.09 19.92 24.21
N ALA A 402 -2.98 19.19 24.24
CA ALA A 402 -2.92 17.86 24.88
C ALA A 402 -3.11 17.94 26.41
N GLU A 403 -2.52 18.93 27.08
CA GLU A 403 -2.73 19.19 28.50
C GLU A 403 -4.19 19.51 28.81
N ALA A 404 -4.80 20.41 28.02
CA ALA A 404 -6.20 20.79 28.19
C ALA A 404 -7.15 19.61 27.94
N ALA A 405 -6.92 18.84 26.86
CA ALA A 405 -7.74 17.68 26.53
C ALA A 405 -7.63 16.56 27.58
N TYR A 406 -6.42 16.27 28.08
CA TYR A 406 -6.24 15.31 29.16
C TYR A 406 -6.94 15.76 30.45
N GLY A 407 -6.89 17.06 30.76
CA GLY A 407 -7.61 17.65 31.90
C GLY A 407 -9.12 17.48 31.84
N LEU A 408 -9.71 17.36 30.65
CA LEU A 408 -11.14 17.13 30.45
C LEU A 408 -11.51 15.65 30.40
N LEU A 409 -10.68 14.83 29.75
CA LEU A 409 -11.00 13.43 29.46
C LEU A 409 -10.50 12.45 30.52
N HIS A 410 -9.48 12.82 31.31
CA HIS A 410 -8.83 11.97 32.32
C HIS A 410 -8.42 10.58 31.82
N ARG A 411 -8.06 10.49 30.54
CA ARG A 411 -7.53 9.30 29.87
C ARG A 411 -6.49 9.71 28.83
N PRO A 412 -5.62 8.82 28.35
CA PRO A 412 -4.59 9.17 27.39
C PRO A 412 -5.13 9.86 26.14
N VAL A 413 -4.49 10.96 25.76
CA VAL A 413 -4.85 11.79 24.62
C VAL A 413 -3.66 11.95 23.68
N VAL A 414 -3.93 11.98 22.38
CA VAL A 414 -3.01 12.45 21.34
C VAL A 414 -3.61 13.65 20.62
N VAL A 415 -2.80 14.67 20.39
CA VAL A 415 -3.14 15.86 19.60
C VAL A 415 -2.13 16.03 18.49
N GLU A 416 -2.63 16.22 17.26
CA GLU A 416 -1.82 16.64 16.12
C GLU A 416 -2.08 18.12 15.82
N ASP A 417 -1.01 18.88 15.62
CA ASP A 417 -1.07 20.27 15.18
C ASP A 417 -0.08 20.51 14.04
N SER A 418 -0.44 21.39 13.12
CA SER A 418 0.38 21.73 11.96
C SER A 418 0.41 23.24 11.81
N GLY A 419 1.61 23.82 11.70
CA GLY A 419 1.82 25.26 11.60
C GLY A 419 3.05 25.61 10.78
N LEU A 420 3.18 26.90 10.45
CA LEU A 420 4.38 27.44 9.83
C LEU A 420 5.33 27.88 10.96
N GLY A 421 6.57 27.35 10.94
CA GLY A 421 7.62 27.81 11.85
C GLY A 421 8.03 29.26 11.57
N ASP A 422 8.79 29.86 12.49
CA ASP A 422 9.25 31.25 12.38
C ASP A 422 10.07 31.53 11.10
N ASP A 423 10.62 30.49 10.47
CA ASP A 423 11.35 30.51 9.20
C ASP A 423 10.49 30.25 7.95
N GLY A 424 9.15 30.20 8.11
CA GLY A 424 8.20 29.92 7.03
C GLY A 424 8.13 28.45 6.62
N THR A 425 8.83 27.55 7.30
CA THR A 425 8.79 26.11 7.00
C THR A 425 7.55 25.45 7.59
N ALA A 426 6.93 24.54 6.83
CA ALA A 426 5.83 23.74 7.36
C ALA A 426 6.35 22.78 8.44
N THR A 427 5.77 22.87 9.63
CA THR A 427 6.09 22.05 10.80
C THR A 427 4.85 21.33 11.28
N ALA A 428 4.99 20.05 11.58
CA ALA A 428 3.95 19.25 12.23
C ALA A 428 4.42 18.88 13.64
N ALA A 429 3.51 18.94 14.60
CA ALA A 429 3.72 18.56 15.98
C ALA A 429 2.69 17.53 16.41
N LEU A 430 3.13 16.54 17.18
CA LEU A 430 2.28 15.56 17.83
C LEU A 430 2.56 15.59 19.33
N ALA A 431 1.51 15.68 20.14
CA ALA A 431 1.60 15.68 21.59
C ALA A 431 0.78 14.52 22.15
N TYR A 432 1.37 13.76 23.07
CA TYR A 432 0.71 12.71 23.83
C TYR A 432 0.67 13.11 25.31
N ALA A 433 -0.49 12.98 25.94
CA ALA A 433 -0.71 13.31 27.34
C ALA A 433 -1.30 12.12 28.09
N ASP A 434 -0.74 11.82 29.27
CA ASP A 434 -1.28 10.86 30.23
C ASP A 434 -1.06 11.29 31.68
N ALA A 435 -1.26 10.37 32.62
CA ALA A 435 -1.08 10.63 34.05
C ALA A 435 0.38 10.98 34.45
N CYS A 436 1.36 10.67 33.60
CA CYS A 436 2.77 10.99 33.82
C CYS A 436 3.16 12.35 33.23
N GLY A 437 2.30 12.98 32.42
CA GLY A 437 2.51 14.31 31.85
C GLY A 437 2.39 14.33 30.33
N VAL A 438 2.97 15.35 29.70
CA VAL A 438 2.84 15.59 28.26
C VAL A 438 4.18 15.50 27.53
N THR A 439 4.19 14.67 26.49
CA THR A 439 5.33 14.42 25.61
C THR A 439 5.02 14.93 24.21
N CYS A 440 5.92 15.73 23.63
CA CYS A 440 5.72 16.32 22.31
C CYS A 440 6.86 15.98 21.35
N VAL A 441 6.50 15.91 20.08
CA VAL A 441 7.37 15.59 18.96
C VAL A 441 7.08 16.58 17.84
N THR A 442 8.11 17.17 17.23
CA THR A 442 7.99 18.07 16.07
C THR A 442 8.80 17.58 14.88
N ARG A 443 8.28 17.76 13.67
CA ARG A 443 8.94 17.35 12.43
C ARG A 443 8.89 18.41 11.35
N ARG A 444 9.98 18.51 10.58
CA ARG A 444 10.10 19.20 9.30
C ARG A 444 10.19 18.12 8.19
N PRO A 445 9.44 18.17 7.06
CA PRO A 445 9.31 17.04 6.12
C PRO A 445 10.49 16.90 5.12
N PRO A 446 10.63 15.76 4.37
CA PRO A 446 9.74 14.57 4.31
C PRO A 446 10.44 13.20 4.56
N GLY A 447 9.65 12.13 4.78
CA GLY A 447 10.15 10.75 4.94
C GLY A 447 9.20 9.80 5.70
N ASP A 448 8.80 10.12 6.94
CA ASP A 448 7.95 9.26 7.80
C ASP A 448 6.94 10.07 8.65
N SER A 449 5.69 9.64 8.79
CA SER A 449 4.72 10.41 9.59
C SER A 449 5.09 10.48 11.08
N VAL A 450 4.92 11.66 11.68
CA VAL A 450 5.06 11.89 13.13
C VAL A 450 4.25 10.88 13.95
N PHE A 451 3.07 10.50 13.43
CA PHE A 451 2.17 9.55 14.07
C PHE A 451 2.67 8.09 14.02
N ALA A 452 3.35 7.69 12.95
CA ALA A 452 3.95 6.36 12.87
C ALA A 452 5.07 6.17 13.91
N GLY A 453 5.83 7.23 14.19
CA GLY A 453 6.81 7.24 15.28
C GLY A 453 6.17 7.09 16.67
N PHE A 454 5.02 7.75 16.90
CA PHE A 454 4.26 7.61 18.14
C PHE A 454 3.76 6.19 18.36
N ALA A 455 3.14 5.58 17.35
CA ALA A 455 2.55 4.26 17.51
C ALA A 455 3.60 3.20 17.88
N ARG A 456 4.81 3.29 17.29
CA ARG A 456 5.96 2.45 17.66
C ARG A 456 6.42 2.68 19.10
N TRP A 457 6.64 3.95 19.48
CA TRP A 457 7.05 4.33 20.83
C TRP A 457 6.05 3.87 21.89
N TYR A 458 4.76 4.04 21.63
CA TYR A 458 3.69 3.68 22.56
C TYR A 458 3.50 2.17 22.69
N ALA A 459 3.55 1.42 21.58
CA ALA A 459 3.34 -0.03 21.57
C ALA A 459 4.55 -0.84 22.08
N HIS A 460 5.59 -0.16 22.59
CA HIS A 460 6.83 -0.79 23.06
C HIS A 460 7.54 -1.62 21.97
N ASP A 461 7.28 -1.28 20.70
CA ASP A 461 7.84 -1.94 19.54
C ASP A 461 9.13 -1.21 19.14
N GLU A 462 10.20 -1.46 19.90
CA GLU A 462 11.53 -0.97 19.55
C GLU A 462 12.54 -2.11 19.40
N ASP A 463 12.72 -2.55 18.16
CA ASP A 463 14.07 -2.83 17.67
C ASP A 463 14.76 -1.48 17.41
N HIS A 464 15.38 -0.98 18.48
CA HIS A 464 16.40 0.06 18.58
C HIS A 464 16.05 1.53 18.26
N ILE A 465 15.80 2.33 19.31
CA ILE A 465 16.47 3.62 19.51
C ILE A 465 16.98 3.77 20.96
N SER A 466 18.22 3.32 21.16
CA SER A 466 19.17 3.95 22.09
C SER A 466 20.55 3.70 21.47
N LEU A 467 21.37 4.73 21.28
CA LEU A 467 22.42 5.20 22.19
C LEU A 467 23.19 6.34 21.48
N PRO A 468 24.13 7.00 22.16
CA PRO A 468 24.04 7.99 23.24
C PRO A 468 23.78 9.42 22.75
#